data_AF-A0AAU6E292-F1
#
_entry.id   AF-A0AAU6E292-F1
#
_cell.length_a   1.000
_cell.length_b   1.000
_cell.length_c   1.000
_cell.angle_alpha   90.00
_cell.angle_beta   90.00
_cell.angle_gamma   90.00
#
_symmetry.space_group_name_H-M   'P 1'
#
loop_
_entity.id
_entity.type
_entity.pdbx_description
1 polymer ?
#
loop_
_entity_poly.entity_id
_entity_poly.type
_entity_poly.pdbx_seq_one_letter_code
_entity_poly.pdbx_strand_id
1 'polypeptide(L)'
;MHELRRLFEGVARGVFPDADGVVEFVDQPSPRDCGVIAFTAHSVVFADVDREWMRALLPADDVSAPLNPPFLRALEERTGRRVDNLDLLAVAGAMPSPPPAGTARTARRGRHTGVEISGASRRC
;
A
#
# COMPACT_ATOMS: atom_id res chain seq x y z
N MET A 1 4.06 2.17 -20.11
CA MET A 1 4.76 2.50 -18.85
C MET A 1 3.70 2.55 -17.74
N HIS A 2 3.81 1.70 -16.71
CA HIS A 2 2.81 1.53 -15.64
C HIS A 2 2.50 2.86 -14.91
N GLU A 3 1.23 3.15 -14.64
CA GLU A 3 0.75 4.42 -14.02
C GLU A 3 1.45 4.69 -12.68
N LEU A 4 1.47 3.70 -11.79
CA LEU A 4 2.12 3.78 -10.48
C LEU A 4 3.61 4.14 -10.56
N ARG A 5 4.30 3.64 -11.60
CA ARG A 5 5.71 3.98 -11.81
C ARG A 5 5.90 5.46 -12.13
N ARG A 6 5.05 6.03 -12.99
CA ARG A 6 5.13 7.47 -13.35
C ARG A 6 4.87 8.36 -12.14
N LEU A 7 3.88 7.98 -11.32
CA LEU A 7 3.57 8.64 -10.06
C LEU A 7 4.81 8.65 -9.15
N PHE A 8 5.43 7.50 -8.90
CA PHE A 8 6.63 7.43 -8.06
C PHE A 8 7.84 8.17 -8.64
N GLU A 9 8.04 8.13 -9.96
CA GLU A 9 9.09 8.92 -10.61
C GLU A 9 8.87 10.43 -10.44
N GLY A 10 7.62 10.89 -10.47
CA GLY A 10 7.25 12.28 -10.16
C GLY A 10 7.54 12.64 -8.72
N VAL A 11 7.06 11.83 -7.78
CA VAL A 11 7.24 12.01 -6.33
C VAL A 11 8.72 12.04 -5.96
N ALA A 12 9.55 11.18 -6.56
CA ALA A 12 11.00 11.18 -6.35
C ALA A 12 11.69 12.48 -6.80
N ARG A 13 11.07 13.26 -7.69
CA ARG A 13 11.51 14.59 -8.13
C ARG A 13 10.82 15.74 -7.39
N GLY A 14 10.00 15.44 -6.38
CA GLY A 14 9.21 16.44 -5.64
C GLY A 14 7.95 16.90 -6.36
N VAL A 15 7.51 16.20 -7.41
CA VAL A 15 6.25 16.46 -8.12
C VAL A 15 5.20 15.51 -7.56
N PHE A 16 4.33 16.04 -6.71
CA PHE A 16 3.24 15.29 -6.07
C PHE A 16 1.93 15.47 -6.83
N PRO A 17 0.95 14.55 -6.67
CA PRO A 17 -0.41 14.78 -7.13
C PRO A 17 -1.03 16.04 -6.52
N ASP A 18 -2.00 16.62 -7.22
CA ASP A 18 -2.79 17.73 -6.70
C ASP A 18 -3.62 17.29 -5.48
N ALA A 19 -3.83 18.20 -4.53
CA ALA A 19 -4.65 17.96 -3.35
C ALA A 19 -6.16 18.09 -3.67
N ASP A 20 -6.66 17.19 -4.50
CA ASP A 20 -7.97 17.27 -5.17
C ASP A 20 -9.09 16.46 -4.50
N GLY A 21 -8.79 15.74 -3.42
CA GLY A 21 -9.74 14.86 -2.73
C GLY A 21 -9.98 13.53 -3.45
N VAL A 22 -9.24 13.24 -4.53
CA VAL A 22 -9.52 12.10 -5.40
C VAL A 22 -8.90 10.81 -4.85
N VAL A 23 -9.63 9.71 -5.08
CA VAL A 23 -9.11 8.34 -4.95
C VAL A 23 -8.88 7.78 -6.35
N GLU A 24 -7.62 7.71 -6.74
CA GLU A 24 -7.19 7.12 -8.01
C GLU A 24 -7.06 5.60 -7.86
N PHE A 25 -7.70 4.85 -8.76
CA PHE A 25 -7.55 3.40 -8.84
C PHE A 25 -6.66 3.08 -10.02
N VAL A 26 -5.54 2.40 -9.78
CA VAL A 26 -4.57 2.01 -10.82
C VAL A 26 -4.38 0.50 -10.83
N ASP A 27 -3.87 -0.04 -11.94
CA ASP A 27 -3.64 -1.47 -12.06
C ASP A 27 -2.56 -1.97 -11.09
N GLN A 28 -2.77 -3.18 -10.56
CA GLN A 28 -1.81 -3.83 -9.68
C GLN A 28 -0.51 -4.17 -10.45
N PRO A 29 0.67 -3.63 -10.07
CA PRO A 29 1.88 -3.76 -10.89
C PRO A 29 2.51 -5.16 -10.82
N SER A 30 2.28 -5.90 -9.74
CA SER A 30 2.73 -7.29 -9.58
C SER A 30 1.85 -8.04 -8.58
N PRO A 31 1.82 -9.38 -8.60
CA PRO A 31 1.10 -10.16 -7.58
C PRO A 31 1.55 -9.89 -6.15
N ARG A 32 2.74 -9.32 -5.92
CA ARG A 32 3.20 -8.94 -4.58
C ARG A 32 2.56 -7.64 -4.12
N ASP A 33 2.52 -6.64 -4.99
CA ASP A 33 2.28 -5.25 -4.65
C ASP A 33 0.79 -4.94 -4.74
N CYS A 34 0.11 -4.86 -3.60
CA CYS A 34 -1.28 -4.47 -3.48
C CYS A 34 -1.40 -3.54 -2.28
N GLY A 35 -2.05 -2.39 -2.41
CA GLY A 35 -2.13 -1.45 -1.30
C GLY A 35 -2.77 -0.10 -1.62
N VAL A 36 -2.73 0.76 -0.61
CA VAL A 36 -3.21 2.14 -0.64
C VAL A 36 -2.05 3.04 -0.26
N ILE A 37 -1.82 4.11 -1.02
CA ILE A 37 -0.85 5.15 -0.71
C ILE A 37 -1.59 6.48 -0.65
N ALA A 38 -1.41 7.21 0.45
CA ALA A 38 -1.96 8.55 0.58
C ALA A 38 -0.88 9.62 0.41
N PHE A 39 -1.23 10.63 -0.38
CA PHE A 39 -0.59 11.93 -0.44
C PHE A 39 -1.51 12.96 0.26
N THR A 40 -1.17 14.24 0.17
CA THR A 40 -2.02 15.31 0.68
C THR A 40 -3.35 15.32 -0.08
N ALA A 41 -4.43 14.89 0.57
CA ALA A 41 -5.78 14.82 0.03
C ALA A 41 -5.91 14.09 -1.33
N HIS A 42 -4.99 13.17 -1.63
CA HIS A 42 -5.06 12.34 -2.84
C HIS A 42 -4.60 10.93 -2.48
N SER A 43 -5.41 9.93 -2.77
CA SER A 43 -5.10 8.53 -2.45
C SER A 43 -5.01 7.71 -3.72
N VAL A 44 -4.01 6.83 -3.81
CA VAL A 44 -3.87 5.88 -4.90
C VAL A 44 -4.05 4.46 -4.36
N VAL A 45 -4.99 3.73 -4.94
CA VAL A 45 -5.27 2.32 -4.64
C VAL A 45 -4.82 1.48 -5.82
N PHE A 46 -3.94 0.51 -5.56
CA PHE A 46 -3.47 -0.46 -6.55
C PHE A 46 -3.79 -1.87 -6.07
N ALA A 47 -4.81 -2.47 -6.66
CA ALA A 47 -5.28 -3.80 -6.33
C ALA A 47 -5.93 -4.44 -7.55
N ASP A 48 -5.72 -5.75 -7.73
CA ASP A 48 -6.39 -6.55 -8.75
C ASP A 48 -7.81 -6.94 -8.26
N VAL A 49 -8.63 -5.90 -8.08
CA VAL A 49 -10.00 -5.96 -7.59
C VAL A 49 -10.84 -5.03 -8.46
N ASP A 50 -12.12 -5.37 -8.63
CA ASP A 50 -13.06 -4.55 -9.39
C ASP A 50 -13.13 -3.10 -8.86
N ARG A 51 -12.99 -2.13 -9.76
CA ARG A 51 -12.90 -0.70 -9.43
C ARG A 51 -14.25 -0.13 -8.97
N GLU A 52 -15.36 -0.64 -9.50
CA GLU A 52 -16.69 -0.17 -9.11
C GLU A 52 -17.03 -0.64 -7.69
N TRP A 53 -16.71 -1.89 -7.37
CA TRP A 53 -16.80 -2.42 -6.02
C TRP A 53 -15.99 -1.59 -5.02
N MET A 54 -14.74 -1.23 -5.34
CA MET A 54 -13.93 -0.39 -4.45
C MET A 54 -14.53 1.01 -4.27
N ARG A 55 -15.00 1.65 -5.35
CA ARG A 55 -15.65 2.98 -5.27
C ARG A 55 -16.90 2.96 -4.39
N ALA A 56 -17.69 1.90 -4.45
CA ALA A 56 -18.93 1.77 -3.68
C ALA A 56 -18.69 1.71 -2.15
N LEU A 57 -17.46 1.43 -1.71
CA LEU A 57 -17.09 1.40 -0.29
C LEU A 57 -16.68 2.77 0.27
N LEU A 58 -16.51 3.78 -0.59
CA LEU A 58 -15.97 5.08 -0.21
C LEU A 58 -17.08 6.13 -0.10
N PRO A 59 -17.24 6.81 1.06
CA PRO A 59 -18.07 7.99 1.17
C PRO A 59 -17.52 9.10 0.28
N ALA A 60 -18.40 9.82 -0.44
CA ALA A 60 -17.98 10.88 -1.36
C ALA A 60 -17.37 12.10 -0.66
N ASP A 61 -17.64 12.27 0.64
CA ASP A 61 -17.24 13.41 1.48
C ASP A 61 -16.14 13.09 2.49
N ASP A 62 -15.53 11.90 2.41
CA ASP A 62 -14.46 11.47 3.32
C ASP A 62 -13.16 11.14 2.57
N VAL A 63 -12.26 12.13 2.51
CA VAL A 63 -10.92 11.98 1.91
C VAL A 63 -10.01 11.00 2.67
N SER A 64 -10.35 10.64 3.91
CA SER A 64 -9.60 9.69 4.73
C SER A 64 -10.08 8.25 4.55
N ALA A 65 -11.25 8.04 3.94
CA ALA A 65 -11.89 6.74 3.82
C ALA A 65 -11.02 5.61 3.26
N PRO A 66 -10.13 5.82 2.25
CA PRO A 66 -9.27 4.75 1.74
C PRO A 66 -8.27 4.17 2.75
N LEU A 67 -7.94 4.92 3.81
CA LEU A 67 -7.05 4.47 4.88
C LEU A 67 -7.82 4.05 6.14
N ASN A 68 -9.14 4.21 6.17
CA ASN A 68 -9.93 3.89 7.34
C ASN A 68 -10.19 2.37 7.45
N PRO A 69 -10.37 1.84 8.68
CA PRO A 69 -10.56 0.41 8.89
C PRO A 69 -11.64 -0.26 8.03
N PRO A 70 -12.82 0.35 7.74
CA PRO A 70 -13.85 -0.31 6.93
C PRO A 70 -13.37 -0.68 5.52
N PHE A 71 -12.74 0.26 4.81
CA PHE A 71 -12.24 0.03 3.45
C PHE A 71 -11.08 -0.98 3.45
N LEU A 72 -10.11 -0.78 4.35
CA LEU A 72 -8.94 -1.65 4.46
C LEU A 72 -9.34 -3.09 4.81
N ARG A 73 -10.31 -3.28 5.70
CA ARG A 73 -10.83 -4.62 6.08
C ARG A 73 -11.53 -5.31 4.92
N ALA A 74 -12.36 -4.58 4.15
CA ALA A 74 -12.98 -5.14 2.96
C ALA A 74 -11.93 -5.57 1.92
N LEU A 75 -10.87 -4.77 1.74
CA LEU A 75 -9.78 -5.09 0.82
C LEU A 75 -8.97 -6.31 1.29
N GLU A 76 -8.69 -6.43 2.59
CA GLU A 76 -8.07 -7.62 3.18
C GLU A 76 -8.86 -8.90 2.86
N GLU A 77 -10.17 -8.88 3.12
CA GLU A 77 -11.06 -10.02 2.90
C GLU A 77 -11.13 -10.41 1.42
N ARG A 78 -11.20 -9.40 0.54
CA ARG A 78 -11.30 -9.61 -0.91
C ARG A 78 -10.01 -10.17 -1.51
N THR A 79 -8.86 -9.79 -0.97
CA THR A 79 -7.55 -10.15 -1.51
C THR A 79 -6.87 -11.30 -0.75
N GLY A 80 -7.43 -11.75 0.37
CA GLY A 80 -6.80 -12.72 1.26
C GLY A 80 -5.53 -12.19 1.93
N ARG A 81 -5.43 -10.86 2.11
CA ARG A 81 -4.25 -10.17 2.66
C ARG A 81 -4.51 -9.65 4.06
N ARG A 82 -3.45 -9.12 4.67
CA ARG A 82 -3.50 -8.38 5.93
C ARG A 82 -2.76 -7.06 5.75
N VAL A 83 -3.38 -6.00 6.24
CA VAL A 83 -2.75 -4.70 6.47
C VAL A 83 -1.81 -4.86 7.65
N ASP A 84 -0.62 -4.30 7.50
CA ASP A 84 0.38 -4.16 8.54
C ASP A 84 0.75 -2.68 8.65
N ASN A 85 1.33 -2.26 9.77
CA ASN A 85 1.64 -0.86 10.03
C ASN A 85 3.15 -0.56 10.04
N LEU A 86 3.97 -1.55 9.68
CA LEU A 86 5.44 -1.47 9.72
C LEU A 86 6.08 -1.57 8.33
N ASP A 87 5.54 -0.82 7.37
CA ASP A 87 6.07 -0.77 6.01
C ASP A 87 6.73 0.57 5.68
N LEU A 88 7.85 0.52 4.95
CA LEU A 88 8.50 1.68 4.36
C LEU A 88 8.50 1.53 2.83
N LEU A 89 7.92 2.51 2.14
CA LEU A 89 8.05 2.64 0.69
C LEU A 89 9.19 3.59 0.34
N ALA A 90 10.24 3.06 -0.30
CA ALA A 90 11.34 3.85 -0.84
C ALA A 90 11.30 3.81 -2.37
N VAL A 91 11.55 4.97 -3.00
CA VAL A 91 11.63 5.10 -4.46
C VAL A 91 13.07 5.43 -4.84
N ALA A 92 13.66 4.61 -5.70
CA ALA A 92 15.00 4.81 -6.23
C ALA A 92 15.03 4.41 -7.72
N GLY A 93 15.91 5.05 -8.47
CA GLY A 93 16.21 4.63 -9.84
C GLY A 93 16.78 3.22 -9.86
N ALA A 94 16.47 2.46 -10.91
CA ALA A 94 17.11 1.16 -11.12
C ALA A 94 18.62 1.36 -11.37
N MET A 95 19.45 0.55 -10.71
CA MET A 95 20.89 0.53 -10.99
C MET A 95 21.11 -0.02 -12.41
N PRO A 96 22.05 0.55 -13.19
CA PRO A 96 22.32 0.10 -14.56
C PRO A 96 23.01 -1.27 -14.62
N SER A 97 23.67 -1.67 -13.53
CA SER A 97 24.35 -2.96 -13.42
C SER A 97 23.46 -4.00 -12.73
N PRO A 98 23.53 -5.28 -13.13
CA PRO A 98 22.88 -6.37 -12.40
C PRO A 98 23.43 -6.46 -10.96
N PRO A 99 22.68 -7.06 -10.03
CA PRO A 99 23.17 -7.28 -8.67
C PRO A 99 24.46 -8.13 -8.69
N PRO A 100 25.37 -7.95 -7.71
CA PRO A 100 26.62 -8.71 -7.63
C PRO A 100 26.38 -10.22 -7.61
N ALA A 101 27.29 -10.98 -8.21
CA ALA A 101 27.25 -12.44 -8.20
C ALA A 101 27.20 -12.97 -6.75
N GLY A 102 26.29 -13.92 -6.49
CA GLY A 102 26.05 -14.45 -5.14
C GLY A 102 24.94 -13.74 -4.36
N THR A 103 24.36 -12.66 -4.89
CA THR A 103 23.17 -12.03 -4.29
C THR A 103 21.92 -12.83 -4.66
N ALA A 104 21.35 -13.56 -3.71
CA ALA A 104 20.08 -14.26 -3.89
C ALA A 104 18.94 -13.49 -3.19
N ARG A 105 17.76 -13.49 -3.80
CA ARG A 105 16.53 -13.08 -3.12
C ARG A 105 16.33 -14.01 -1.92
N THR A 106 16.37 -13.46 -0.71
CA THR A 106 15.99 -14.21 0.48
C THR A 106 14.52 -14.58 0.38
N ALA A 107 14.20 -15.86 0.55
CA ALA A 107 12.81 -16.28 0.71
C ALA A 107 12.24 -15.60 1.96
N ARG A 108 10.96 -15.22 1.90
CA ARG A 108 10.23 -14.65 3.03
C ARG A 108 10.38 -15.59 4.23
N ARG A 109 10.97 -15.12 5.34
CA ARG A 109 10.94 -15.87 6.60
C ARG A 109 9.47 -16.08 6.99
N GLY A 110 9.15 -17.29 7.45
CA GLY A 110 7.82 -17.62 7.95
C GLY A 110 7.37 -16.66 9.05
N ARG A 111 6.06 -16.66 9.33
CA ARG A 111 5.42 -15.83 10.36
C ARG A 111 6.28 -15.83 11.64
N HIS A 112 6.69 -14.65 12.09
CA HIS A 112 7.20 -14.50 13.45
C HIS A 112 6.13 -15.05 14.39
N THR A 113 6.42 -16.15 15.09
CA THR A 113 5.56 -16.64 16.16
C THR A 113 5.36 -15.50 17.14
N GLY A 114 4.11 -15.16 17.42
CA GLY A 114 3.75 -14.04 18.27
C GLY A 114 4.52 -14.10 19.59
N VAL A 115 5.07 -12.96 20.01
CA VAL A 115 5.57 -12.79 21.37
C VAL A 115 4.35 -12.63 22.26
N GLU A 116 4.05 -13.61 23.11
CA GLU A 116 3.06 -13.44 24.17
C GLU A 116 3.60 -12.44 25.18
N ILE A 117 3.09 -11.21 25.14
CA ILE A 117 3.31 -10.23 26.20
C ILE A 117 2.23 -10.50 27.26
N SER A 118 2.59 -11.24 28.30
CA SER A 118 1.76 -11.39 29.50
C SER A 118 1.77 -10.08 30.29
N GLY A 119 0.82 -9.20 29.98
CA GLY A 119 0.61 -7.93 30.68
C GLY A 119 -0.47 -8.08 31.76
N ALA A 120 -0.06 -8.14 33.02
CA ALA A 120 -0.97 -8.07 34.16
C ALA A 120 -1.77 -6.75 34.14
N SER A 121 -3.10 -6.86 34.03
CA SER A 121 -4.06 -5.77 34.16
C SER A 121 -3.83 -4.97 35.45
N ARG A 122 -3.35 -3.73 35.32
CA ARG A 122 -3.65 -2.67 36.30
C ARG A 122 -4.75 -1.81 35.70
N ARG A 123 -5.95 -1.95 36.27
CA ARG A 123 -7.08 -1.05 36.04
C ARG A 123 -6.70 0.34 36.55
N CYS A 124 -6.97 1.37 35.76
CA CYS A 124 -7.26 2.71 36.27
C CYS A 124 -8.75 2.78 36.60
#